data_AF-A0A367EHE0-F1
#
_entry.id   AF-A0A367EHE0-F1
#
_cell.length_a   1.000
_cell.length_b   1.000
_cell.length_c   1.000
_cell.angle_alpha   90.00
_cell.angle_beta   90.00
_cell.angle_gamma   90.00
#
_symmetry.space_group_name_H-M   'P 1'
#
loop_
_entity.id
_entity.type
_entity.pdbx_description
1 polymer ?
#
loop_
_entity_poly.entity_id
_entity_poly.type
_entity_poly.pdbx_seq_one_letter_code
_entity_poly.pdbx_strand_id
1 'polypeptide(L)'
;MGPASAVVMGSDLVARADARLDQLGRRLADDLELFTRLLYDTYHRLGAADVSRALRRIQEIGWEVGAAFRTVDVLLSPTLAQPGAVVR
;
A
#
# COMPACT_ATOMS: atom_id res chain seq x y z
N MET A 1 -2.74 -6.94 5.66
CA MET A 1 -2.35 -5.51 5.68
C MET A 1 -3.43 -4.70 6.37
N GLY A 2 -3.07 -3.67 7.13
CA GLY A 2 -4.04 -2.74 7.70
C GLY A 2 -4.61 -1.80 6.63
N PRO A 3 -5.86 -1.31 6.79
CA PRO A 3 -6.55 -0.50 5.78
C PRO A 3 -5.81 0.79 5.39
N ALA A 4 -5.11 1.44 6.32
CA ALA A 4 -4.33 2.65 6.04
C ALA A 4 -3.10 2.37 5.15
N SER A 5 -2.36 1.28 5.43
CA SER A 5 -1.21 0.87 4.61
C SER A 5 -1.63 0.51 3.19
N ALA A 6 -2.79 -0.13 3.04
CA ALA A 6 -3.35 -0.49 1.74
C ALA A 6 -3.68 0.76 0.90
N VAL A 7 -4.28 1.79 1.52
CA VAL A 7 -4.55 3.09 0.87
C VAL A 7 -3.27 3.77 0.40
N VAL A 8 -2.25 3.88 1.27
CA VAL A 8 -1.00 4.57 0.89
C VAL A 8 -0.27 3.84 -0.23
N MET A 9 -0.09 2.53 -0.10
CA MET A 9 0.53 1.69 -1.14
C MET A 9 -0.23 1.77 -2.46
N GLY A 10 -1.56 1.63 -2.41
CA GLY A 10 -2.41 1.69 -3.60
C GLY A 10 -2.38 3.05 -4.29
N SER A 11 -2.39 4.15 -3.52
CA SER A 11 -2.29 5.51 -4.07
C SER A 11 -0.93 5.80 -4.72
N ASP A 12 0.16 5.27 -4.16
CA ASP A 12 1.51 5.37 -4.77
C ASP A 12 1.59 4.58 -6.09
N LEU A 13 0.96 3.40 -6.15
CA LEU A 13 0.83 2.63 -7.40
C LEU A 13 0.14 3.45 -8.49
N VAL A 14 -1.00 4.08 -8.17
CA VAL A 14 -1.75 4.91 -9.12
C VAL A 14 -0.90 6.11 -9.57
N ALA A 15 -0.29 6.83 -8.64
CA ALA A 15 0.55 8.00 -8.96
C ALA A 15 1.71 7.65 -9.90
N ARG A 16 2.36 6.48 -9.70
CA ARG A 16 3.44 6.01 -10.58
C ARG A 16 2.93 5.58 -11.95
N ALA A 17 1.78 4.91 -12.01
CA ALA A 17 1.17 4.51 -13.27
C ALA A 17 0.79 5.75 -14.10
N ASP A 18 0.13 6.73 -13.50
CA ASP A 18 -0.27 7.97 -14.16
C ASP A 18 0.94 8.76 -14.65
N ALA A 19 1.96 8.93 -13.80
CA ALA A 19 3.21 9.60 -14.20
C ALA A 19 3.89 8.89 -15.38
N ARG A 20 3.82 7.55 -15.44
CA ARG A 20 4.38 6.79 -16.56
C ARG A 20 3.56 6.95 -17.83
N LEU A 21 2.23 6.97 -17.73
CA LEU A 21 1.33 7.19 -18.86
C LEU A 21 1.51 8.58 -19.47
N ASP A 22 1.68 9.60 -18.62
CA ASP A 22 1.98 10.97 -19.04
C ASP A 22 3.30 11.04 -19.81
N GLN A 23 4.35 10.39 -19.32
CA GLN A 23 5.64 10.29 -20.05
C GLN A 23 5.52 9.61 -21.41
N LEU A 24 4.57 8.67 -21.55
CA LEU A 24 4.31 7.96 -22.81
C LEU A 24 3.35 8.72 -23.73
N GLY A 25 2.75 9.82 -23.26
CA GLY A 25 1.79 10.61 -24.02
C GLY A 25 0.51 9.84 -24.36
N ARG A 26 0.11 8.88 -23.51
CA ARG A 26 -1.05 8.01 -23.78
C ARG A 26 -1.91 7.81 -22.53
N ARG A 27 -3.14 7.37 -22.76
CA ARG A 27 -4.04 6.91 -21.70
C ARG A 27 -3.82 5.43 -21.38
N LEU A 28 -4.27 5.03 -20.20
CA LEU A 28 -4.27 3.62 -19.80
C LEU A 28 -5.10 2.79 -20.79
N ALA A 29 -4.53 1.69 -21.27
CA ALA A 29 -5.20 0.71 -22.11
C ALA A 29 -5.40 -0.59 -21.32
N ASP A 30 -5.70 -1.70 -22.00
CA ASP A 30 -5.92 -3.00 -21.36
C ASP A 30 -4.62 -3.82 -21.22
N ASP A 31 -3.57 -3.17 -20.73
CA ASP A 31 -2.19 -3.69 -20.74
C ASP A 31 -1.58 -3.87 -19.34
N LEU A 32 -2.37 -3.68 -18.29
CA LEU A 32 -1.98 -4.05 -16.93
C LEU A 32 -2.24 -5.54 -16.71
N GLU A 33 -1.31 -6.18 -16.00
CA GLU A 33 -1.56 -7.51 -15.42
C GLU A 33 -2.78 -7.45 -14.48
N LEU A 34 -3.56 -8.52 -14.43
CA LEU A 34 -4.88 -8.58 -13.79
C LEU A 34 -4.90 -8.03 -12.36
N PHE A 35 -3.95 -8.46 -11.52
CA PHE A 35 -3.89 -8.00 -10.14
C PHE A 35 -3.52 -6.52 -10.06
N THR A 36 -2.59 -6.07 -10.89
CA THR A 36 -2.21 -4.66 -11.00
C THR A 36 -3.40 -3.79 -11.45
N ARG A 37 -4.19 -4.27 -12.41
CA ARG A 37 -5.41 -3.60 -12.86
C ARG A 37 -6.42 -3.47 -11.73
N LEU A 38 -6.64 -4.54 -10.97
CA LEU A 38 -7.55 -4.52 -9.82
C LEU A 38 -7.13 -3.49 -8.78
N LEU A 39 -5.83 -3.38 -8.47
CA LEU A 39 -5.31 -2.38 -7.56
C LEU A 39 -5.53 -0.97 -8.11
N TYR A 40 -5.16 -0.70 -9.36
CA TYR A 40 -5.35 0.60 -9.99
C TYR A 40 -6.83 1.02 -9.98
N ASP A 41 -7.74 0.15 -10.40
CA ASP A 41 -9.18 0.41 -10.45
C ASP A 41 -9.77 0.66 -9.05
N THR A 42 -9.22 0.01 -8.02
CA THR A 42 -9.63 0.22 -6.63
C THR A 42 -9.16 1.57 -6.10
N TYR A 43 -7.90 1.92 -6.31
CA TYR A 43 -7.26 3.04 -5.63
C TYR A 43 -7.31 4.37 -6.40
N HIS A 44 -7.50 4.38 -7.72
CA HIS A 44 -7.62 5.64 -8.49
C HIS A 44 -8.87 6.45 -8.12
N ARG A 45 -9.85 5.80 -7.47
CA ARG A 45 -11.09 6.45 -7.00
C ARG A 45 -10.94 7.18 -5.68
N LEU A 46 -9.79 7.03 -5.00
CA LEU A 46 -9.57 7.68 -3.71
C LEU A 46 -9.30 9.16 -3.87
N GLY A 47 -9.92 9.97 -3.02
CA GLY A 47 -9.66 11.40 -2.96
C GLY A 47 -8.42 11.72 -2.10
N ALA A 48 -7.88 12.93 -2.28
CA ALA A 48 -6.76 13.44 -1.47
C ALA A 48 -7.06 13.38 0.04
N ALA A 49 -8.31 13.57 0.46
CA ALA A 49 -8.73 13.46 1.85
C ALA A 49 -8.59 12.05 2.41
N ASP A 50 -8.84 11.00 1.61
CA ASP A 50 -8.67 9.61 2.03
C ASP A 50 -7.20 9.27 2.24
N VAL A 51 -6.35 9.69 1.30
CA VAL A 51 -4.89 9.52 1.38
C VAL A 51 -4.33 10.28 2.58
N SER A 52 -4.74 11.53 2.79
CA SER A 52 -4.33 12.34 3.95
C SER A 52 -4.72 11.67 5.28
N ARG A 53 -5.95 11.15 5.39
CA ARG A 53 -6.39 10.39 6.58
C ARG A 53 -5.55 9.13 6.80
N ALA A 54 -5.23 8.39 5.73
CA ALA A 54 -4.41 7.20 5.83
C ALA A 54 -2.97 7.52 6.28
N LEU A 55 -2.36 8.57 5.74
CA LEU A 55 -1.03 9.03 6.15
C LEU A 55 -1.01 9.43 7.63
N ARG A 56 -2.00 10.19 8.09
CA ARG A 56 -2.13 10.54 9.51
C ARG A 56 -2.24 9.29 10.38
N ARG A 57 -3.05 8.32 9.98
CA ARG A 57 -3.21 7.07 10.75
C ARG A 57 -1.91 6.27 10.81
N ILE A 58 -1.15 6.20 9.72
CA ILE A 58 0.17 5.54 9.72
C ILE A 58 1.13 6.25 10.68
N GLN A 59 1.11 7.58 10.72
CA GLN A 59 1.94 8.36 11.63
C GLN A 59 1.59 8.08 13.10
N GLU A 60 0.30 8.08 13.44
CA GLU A 60 -0.18 7.72 14.79
C GLU A 60 0.30 6.32 15.20
N ILE A 61 0.17 5.33 14.31
CA ILE A 61 0.70 3.98 14.53
C ILE A 61 2.21 4.02 14.75
N GLY A 62 2.95 4.83 13.99
CA GLY A 62 4.39 5.02 14.17
C GLY A 62 4.76 5.52 15.56
N TRP A 63 3.98 6.43 16.15
CA TRP A 63 4.19 6.90 17.52
C TRP A 63 3.90 5.83 18.56
N GLU A 64 2.81 5.07 18.39
CA GLU A 64 2.45 3.95 19.26
C GLU A 64 3.54 2.86 19.23
N VAL A 65 4.04 2.52 18.04
CA VAL A 65 5.14 1.57 17.85
C VAL A 65 6.42 2.10 18.50
N GLY A 66 6.80 3.36 18.24
CA GLY A 66 7.98 3.97 18.87
C GLY A 66 7.88 3.99 20.40
N ALA A 67 6.69 4.14 20.95
CA ALA A 67 6.47 4.03 22.39
C ALA A 67 6.69 2.61 22.93
N ALA A 68 6.25 1.59 22.20
CA ALA A 68 6.47 0.19 22.58
C ALA A 68 7.96 -0.20 22.56
N PHE A 69 8.74 0.32 21.62
CA PHE A 69 10.19 0.08 21.56
C PHE A 69 10.98 0.76 22.69
N ARG A 70 10.35 1.54 23.58
CA ARG A 70 11.00 1.96 24.83
C ARG A 70 11.15 0.82 25.85
N THR A 71 10.43 -0.28 25.67
CA THR A 71 10.43 -1.42 26.60
C THR A 71 11.12 -2.66 26.04
N VAL A 72 11.44 -2.68 24.75
CA VAL A 72 12.08 -3.81 24.07
C VAL A 72 13.08 -3.30 23.03
N ASP A 73 14.24 -3.95 22.92
CA ASP A 73 15.26 -3.58 21.92
C ASP A 73 14.94 -4.16 20.53
N VAL A 74 14.28 -5.33 20.49
CA VAL A 74 14.02 -6.08 19.26
C VAL A 74 12.60 -6.66 19.29
N LEU A 75 11.93 -6.62 18.14
CA LEU A 75 10.68 -7.32 17.89
C LEU A 75 10.95 -8.57 17.04
N LEU A 76 10.67 -9.76 17.61
CA LEU A 76 10.67 -11.01 16.86
C LEU A 76 9.24 -11.32 16.43
N SER A 77 8.98 -11.31 15.12
CA SER A 77 7.69 -11.64 14.54
C SER A 77 7.81 -12.76 13.50
N PRO A 78 6.76 -13.59 13.32
CA PRO A 78 6.69 -14.49 12.18
C PRO A 78 6.83 -13.74 10.85
N THR A 79 7.61 -14.28 9.92
CA THR A 79 7.77 -13.69 8.57
C THR A 79 6.50 -13.81 7.73
N LEU A 80 5.77 -14.92 7.89
CA LEU A 80 4.51 -15.19 7.21
C LEU A 80 3.42 -15.47 8.24
N ALA A 81 2.19 -15.04 7.95
CA ALA A 81 1.05 -15.31 8.82
C ALA A 81 0.72 -16.81 8.89
N GLN A 82 0.98 -17.54 7.81
CA GLN A 82 0.83 -18.99 7.70
C GLN A 82 1.94 -19.54 6.81
N PRO A 83 2.32 -20.82 6.96
CA PRO A 83 3.20 -21.48 6.00
C PRO A 83 2.68 -21.37 4.57
N GLY A 84 3.59 -21.20 3.60
CA GLY A 84 3.21 -21.20 2.19
C GLY A 84 2.58 -22.53 1.78
N ALA A 85 1.68 -22.51 0.80
CA ALA A 85 1.13 -23.73 0.25
C ALA A 85 2.26 -24.60 -0.32
N VAL A 86 2.39 -25.83 0.17
CA VAL A 86 3.27 -26.83 -0.44
C VAL A 86 2.61 -27.27 -1.74
N VAL A 87 3.13 -26.79 -2.87
CA VAL A 87 2.74 -27.31 -4.19
C VAL A 87 3.28 -28.74 -4.27
N ARG A 88 2.38 -29.73 -4.25
CA ARG A 88 2.69 -31.13 -4.51
C ARG A 88 2.44 -31.47 -5.96
#